data_AF-A0A0K2RQZ4-F1
#
_entry.id   AF-A0A0K2RQZ4-F1
#
_cell.length_a   1.000
_cell.length_b   1.000
_cell.length_c   1.000
_cell.angle_alpha   90.00
_cell.angle_beta   90.00
_cell.angle_gamma   90.00
#
_symmetry.space_group_name_H-M   'P 1'
#
loop_
_entity.id
_entity.type
_entity.pdbx_description
1 polymer ?
#
loop_
_entity_poly.entity_id
_entity_poly.type
_entity_poly.pdbx_seq_one_letter_code
_entity_poly.pdbx_strand_id
1 'polypeptide(L)' 'MGQRSPRVQGAVTAQGSWTPTFGIQGLDVSYYQAGVDWQQQWNMGARFAYVKASEGNYYTSPRTVRSTKARGQSE' A
#
# COMPACT_ATOMS: atom_id res chain seq x y z
N MET A 1 -7.82 -0.81 34.94
CA MET A 1 -6.59 -0.05 34.63
C MET A 1 -5.73 -0.94 33.73
N GLY A 2 -5.61 -0.59 32.45
CA GLY A 2 -4.95 -1.44 31.45
C GLY A 2 -5.11 -0.86 30.06
N GLN A 3 -4.45 0.27 29.82
CA GLN A 3 -4.41 0.94 28.52
C GLN A 3 -3.67 0.02 27.54
N ARG A 4 -4.38 -0.57 26.58
CA ARG A 4 -3.76 -1.21 25.41
C ARG A 4 -3.43 -0.08 24.44
N SER A 5 -2.23 0.46 24.55
CA SER A 5 -1.67 1.45 23.61
C SER A 5 -1.83 0.93 22.18
N PRO A 6 -2.50 1.66 21.27
CA PRO A 6 -2.44 1.33 19.86
C PRO A 6 -0.98 1.52 19.45
N ARG A 7 -0.34 0.48 18.89
CA ARG A 7 0.87 0.70 18.10
C ARG A 7 0.44 1.54 16.91
N VAL A 8 0.62 2.86 17.01
CA VAL A 8 0.60 3.75 15.86
C VAL A 8 1.87 3.45 15.06
N GLN A 9 1.87 2.32 14.35
CA GLN A 9 2.75 2.15 13.21
C GLN A 9 2.16 3.08 12.16
N GLY A 10 2.79 4.25 12.01
CA GLY A 10 2.35 5.28 11.07
C GLY A 10 2.15 4.67 9.69
N ALA A 11 0.88 4.40 9.36
CA ALA A 11 0.48 4.19 7.99
C ALA A 11 0.83 5.49 7.28
N VAL A 12 1.79 5.43 6.36
CA VAL A 12 2.01 6.51 5.40
C VAL A 12 0.71 6.61 4.60
N THR A 13 -0.17 7.50 5.03
CA THR A 13 -1.31 7.93 4.24
C THR A 13 -0.70 8.52 2.98
N ALA A 14 -0.91 7.86 1.84
CA ALA A 14 -0.50 8.38 0.54
C ALA A 14 -0.92 9.85 0.48
N GLN A 15 0.08 10.74 0.39
CA GLN A 15 -0.11 12.16 0.54
C GLN A 15 -1.01 12.68 -0.59
N GLY A 16 -2.08 13.37 -0.23
CA GLY A 16 -2.98 14.06 -1.15
C GLY A 16 -4.10 13.18 -1.71
N SER A 17 -5.35 13.51 -1.39
CA SER A 17 -6.54 12.94 -2.04
C SER A 17 -6.67 13.53 -3.45
N TRP A 18 -5.74 13.23 -4.34
CA TRP A 18 -5.91 13.49 -5.75
C TRP A 18 -6.82 12.42 -6.33
N THR A 19 -7.98 12.84 -6.83
CA THR A 19 -8.92 11.98 -7.55
C THR A 19 -8.97 12.45 -9.00
N PRO A 20 -8.71 11.57 -9.98
CA PRO A 20 -8.77 11.95 -11.38
C PRO A 20 -10.21 12.26 -11.80
N THR A 21 -10.41 13.29 -12.62
CA THR A 21 -11.72 13.59 -13.25
C THR A 21 -12.03 12.68 -14.43
N PHE A 22 -11.05 11.92 -14.92
CA PHE A 22 -11.18 10.92 -15.99
C PHE A 22 -10.14 9.80 -15.80
N GLY A 23 -10.45 8.57 -16.26
CA GLY A 23 -9.55 7.43 -16.13
C GLY A 23 -9.67 6.68 -14.79
N ILE A 24 -8.72 5.77 -14.53
CA ILE A 24 -8.71 4.92 -13.34
C ILE A 24 -7.65 5.44 -12.37
N GLN A 25 -8.01 5.61 -11.10
CA GLN A 25 -7.07 5.97 -10.05
C GLN A 25 -6.18 4.78 -9.69
N GLY A 26 -4.89 5.02 -9.55
CA GLY A 26 -3.92 4.03 -9.10
C GLY A 26 -2.80 4.65 -8.27
N LEU A 27 -1.90 3.80 -7.79
CA LEU A 27 -0.72 4.19 -7.01
C LEU A 27 0.59 3.85 -7.73
N ASP A 28 1.64 4.58 -7.40
CA ASP A 28 3.03 4.15 -7.59
C ASP A 28 3.66 3.97 -6.21
N VAL A 29 4.20 2.77 -5.95
CA VAL A 29 4.75 2.41 -4.64
C VAL A 29 6.12 1.77 -4.77
N SER A 30 6.92 1.96 -3.73
CA SER A 30 8.24 1.37 -3.60
C SER A 30 8.49 0.91 -2.17
N TYR A 31 9.66 0.32 -1.91
CA TYR A 31 10.08 -0.03 -0.55
C TYR A 31 10.07 1.17 0.42
N TYR A 32 10.26 2.40 -0.08
CA TYR A 32 10.23 3.61 0.75
C TYR A 32 8.86 3.88 1.40
N GLN A 33 7.77 3.37 0.81
CA GLN A 33 6.44 3.42 1.40
C GLN A 33 6.23 2.22 2.33
N ALA A 34 6.74 2.32 3.56
CA ALA A 34 6.57 1.28 4.56
C ALA A 34 5.09 1.13 4.96
N GLY A 35 4.49 -0.03 4.66
CA GLY A 35 3.17 -0.39 5.20
C GLY A 35 1.98 0.35 4.56
N VAL A 36 1.84 0.23 3.24
CA VAL A 36 0.64 0.70 2.52
C VAL A 36 -0.61 -0.03 3.04
N ASP A 37 -1.59 0.74 3.52
CA ASP A 37 -2.93 0.24 3.86
C ASP A 37 -3.77 0.09 2.59
N TRP A 38 -3.77 -1.11 2.02
CA TRP A 38 -4.50 -1.41 0.79
C TRP A 38 -6.01 -1.26 0.91
N GLN A 39 -6.58 -1.51 2.10
CA GLN A 39 -8.02 -1.37 2.30
C GLN A 39 -8.41 0.10 2.27
N GLN A 40 -7.63 0.96 2.93
CA GLN A 40 -7.82 2.40 2.86
C GLN A 40 -7.67 2.90 1.42
N GLN A 41 -6.63 2.48 0.69
CA GLN A 41 -6.42 2.91 -0.70
C GLN A 41 -7.56 2.49 -1.63
N TRP A 42 -8.10 1.28 -1.45
CA TRP A 42 -9.29 0.84 -2.17
C TRP A 42 -10.51 1.71 -1.86
N ASN A 43 -10.73 2.03 -0.58
CA ASN A 43 -11.83 2.89 -0.14
C ASN A 43 -11.68 4.33 -0.69
N MET A 44 -10.45 4.79 -0.92
CA MET A 44 -10.13 6.08 -1.53
C MET A 44 -10.25 6.09 -3.06
N GLY A 45 -10.50 4.94 -3.70
CA GLY A 45 -10.79 4.84 -5.13
C GLY A 45 -9.73 4.16 -5.97
N ALA A 46 -8.57 3.78 -5.41
CA ALA A 46 -7.52 3.13 -6.17
C ALA A 46 -7.91 1.73 -6.67
N ARG A 47 -7.53 1.40 -7.91
CA ARG A 47 -7.86 0.11 -8.56
C ARG A 47 -6.65 -0.63 -9.12
N PHE A 48 -5.52 0.05 -9.29
CA PHE A 48 -4.25 -0.57 -9.64
C PHE A 48 -3.10 0.07 -8.86
N ALA A 49 -1.97 -0.64 -8.78
CA ALA A 49 -0.74 -0.09 -8.25
C ALA A 49 0.44 -0.60 -9.08
N TYR A 50 1.36 0.31 -9.41
CA TYR A 50 2.69 -0.04 -9.88
C TYR A 50 3.63 -0.15 -8.69
N VAL A 51 4.51 -1.14 -8.76
CA VAL A 51 5.37 -1.52 -7.64
C VAL A 51 6.77 -1.65 -8.15
N LYS A 52 7.70 -0.89 -7.56
CA LYS A 52 9.11 -1.00 -7.89
C LYS A 52 9.62 -2.41 -7.57
N ALA A 53 10.15 -3.09 -8.60
CA ALA A 53 10.71 -4.43 -8.48
C ALA A 53 12.24 -4.40 -8.29
N SER A 54 12.95 -3.53 -8.99
CA SER A 54 14.41 -3.41 -8.97
C SER A 54 14.89 -2.00 -9.28
N GLU A 55 16.19 -1.75 -9.07
CA GLU A 55 16.90 -0.56 -9.54
C GLU A 55 18.26 -0.99 -10.12
N GLY A 56 18.49 -0.65 -11.39
CA GLY A 56 19.67 -1.12 -12.12
C GLY A 56 19.76 -2.65 -12.16
N ASN A 57 20.99 -3.15 -12.12
CA ASN A 57 21.31 -4.59 -12.13
C ASN A 57 21.83 -5.10 -10.77
N TYR A 58 21.79 -4.28 -9.72
CA TYR A 58 22.38 -4.58 -8.41
C TYR A 58 21.38 -4.55 -7.24
N TYR A 59 20.18 -4.03 -7.45
CA TYR A 59 19.19 -3.91 -6.38
C TYR A 59 17.86 -4.51 -6.75
N THR A 60 17.40 -5.49 -5.96
CA THR A 60 16.04 -6.02 -5.99
C THR A 60 15.29 -5.51 -4.78
N SER A 61 14.09 -4.97 -5.00
CA SER A 61 13.26 -4.43 -3.92
C SER A 61 12.85 -5.57 -2.99
N PRO A 62 13.12 -5.48 -1.68
CA PRO A 62 12.89 -6.58 -0.74
C PRO A 62 11.39 -6.82 -0.44
N ARG A 63 10.51 -5.90 -0.85
CA ARG A 63 9.06 -5.99 -0.64
C ARG A 63 8.37 -6.34 -1.96
N THR A 64 7.93 -7.60 -2.09
CA THR A 64 6.91 -7.98 -3.07
C THR A 64 5.56 -7.48 -2.58
N VAL A 65 4.81 -6.75 -3.40
CA VAL A 65 3.43 -6.37 -3.05
C VAL A 65 2.56 -7.61 -3.10
N ARG A 66 2.28 -8.18 -1.93
CA ARG A 66 1.16 -9.11 -1.77
C ARG A 66 -0.10 -8.26 -1.68
N SER A 67 -0.88 -8.23 -2.76
CA SER A 67 -2.28 -7.82 -2.70
C SER A 67 -3.02 -8.88 -1.90
N THR A 68 -3.07 -8.74 -0.58
CA THR A 68 -3.99 -9.56 0.21
C THR A 68 -5.40 -9.10 -0.15
N LYS A 69 -6.01 -9.75 -1.15
CA LYS A 69 -7.46 -9.92 -1.13
C LYS A 69 -7.74 -10.62 0.20
N ALA A 70 -8.35 -9.92 1.15
CA ALA A 70 -8.92 -10.54 2.34
C ALA A 70 -10.10 -11.43 1.89
N ARG A 71 -9.79 -12.56 1.27
CA ARG A 71 -10.69 -13.68 1.07
C ARG A 71 -10.00 -14.85 1.73
N GLY A 72 -10.62 -15.36 2.78
CA GLY A 72 -10.09 -16.40 3.66
C GLY A 72 -9.31 -17.47 2.90
N GLN A 73 -8.11 -17.74 3.38
CA GLN A 73 -7.31 -18.89 3.05
C GLN A 73 -6.89 -19.49 4.39
N SER A 74 -7.74 -20.39 4.87
CA SER A 74 -7.37 -21.48 5.77
C SER A 74 -6.74 -22.56 4.91
N GLU A 75 -5.46 -22.83 5.14
CA GLU A 75 -4.81 -24.15 5.06
C GLU A 75 -3.78 -24.22 6.19
#